data_AF-A0A7V9B5F2-F1
#
_entry.id   AF-A0A7V9B5F2-F1
#
_cell.length_a   1.000
_cell.length_b   1.000
_cell.length_c   1.000
_cell.angle_alpha   90.00
_cell.angle_beta   90.00
_cell.angle_gamma   90.00
#
_symmetry.space_group_name_H-M   'P 1'
#
loop_
_entity.id
_entity.type
_entity.pdbx_description
1 polymer ?
#
loop_
_entity_poly.entity_id
_entity_poly.type
_entity_poly.pdbx_seq_one_letter_code
_entity_poly.pdbx_strand_id
1 'polypeptide(L)' 'MALWIAAGASSKEVAARAGHSSVVTVLDRYGHLLPGSEDRVNDALDAMAEGVETATVRPIR' A
#
# COMPACT_ATOMS: atom_id res chain seq x y z
N MET A 1 4.13 14.92 11.81
CA MET A 1 3.55 13.59 11.48
C MET A 1 2.07 13.67 11.20
N ALA A 2 1.22 14.01 12.18
CA ALA A 2 -0.25 14.02 12.03
C ALA A 2 -0.76 14.84 10.82
N LEU A 3 -0.20 16.03 10.57
CA LEU A 3 -0.60 16.87 9.42
C LEU A 3 -0.28 16.25 8.05
N TRP A 4 0.82 15.50 7.92
CA TRP A 4 1.17 14.83 6.66
C TRP A 4 0.30 13.59 6.42
N ILE A 5 -0.03 12.87 7.49
CA ILE A 5 -0.96 11.73 7.43
C ILE A 5 -2.36 12.23 7.02
N ALA A 6 -2.83 13.32 7.64
CA ALA A 6 -4.10 13.95 7.28
C ALA A 6 -4.11 14.46 5.82
N ALA A 7 -2.96 14.88 5.29
CA ALA A 7 -2.79 15.25 3.89
C ALA A 7 -2.64 14.06 2.93
N GLY A 8 -2.74 12.82 3.42
CA GLY A 8 -2.67 11.61 2.62
C GLY A 8 -1.25 11.14 2.26
N ALA A 9 -0.22 11.65 2.94
CA ALA A 9 1.15 11.20 2.71
C ALA A 9 1.34 9.73 3.14
N SER A 10 2.01 8.94 2.32
CA SER A 10 2.33 7.54 2.62
C SER A 10 3.32 7.41 3.78
N SER A 11 3.35 6.26 4.46
CA SER A 11 4.26 6.01 5.60
C SER A 11 5.73 6.22 5.25
N LYS A 12 6.11 5.91 4.01
CA LYS A 12 7.47 6.14 3.48
C LYS A 12 7.80 7.62 3.37
N GLU A 13 6.88 8.42 2.86
CA GLU A 13 7.04 9.87 2.72
C GLU A 13 7.06 10.59 4.06
N VAL A 14 6.25 10.11 5.01
CA VAL A 14 6.24 10.59 6.39
C VAL A 14 7.58 10.27 7.07
N ALA A 15 8.09 9.04 6.93
CA ALA A 15 9.38 8.64 7.51
C ALA A 15 10.56 9.43 6.92
N ALA A 16 10.60 9.58 5.59
CA ALA A 16 11.62 10.36 4.89
C ALA A 16 11.65 11.83 5.33
N ARG A 17 10.46 12.47 5.47
CA ARG A 17 10.33 13.86 5.95
C ARG A 17 10.56 14.00 7.45
N ALA A 18 10.36 12.93 8.22
CA ALA A 18 10.63 12.87 9.65
C ALA A 18 12.11 12.72 10.01
N GLY A 19 13.00 12.54 9.02
CA GLY A 19 14.41 12.25 9.27
C GLY A 19 14.65 10.88 9.93
N HIS A 20 13.64 10.02 10.00
CA HIS A 20 13.78 8.66 10.53
C HIS A 20 14.10 7.74 9.35
N SER A 21 15.28 7.13 9.35
CA SER A 21 15.66 6.13 8.33
C SER A 21 14.77 4.88 8.37
N SER A 22 14.04 4.67 9.47
CA SER A 22 13.19 3.51 9.67
C SER A 22 11.70 3.87 9.61
N VAL A 23 11.04 3.40 8.55
CA VAL A 23 9.58 3.41 8.37
C VAL A 23 8.87 2.58 9.46
N VAL A 24 9.56 1.61 10.06
CA VAL A 24 9.02 0.72 11.09
C VAL A 24 8.55 1.51 12.32
N THR A 25 9.31 2.51 12.77
CA THR A 25 8.92 3.35 13.92
C THR A 25 7.64 4.14 13.65
N VAL A 26 7.43 4.58 12.41
CA VAL A 26 6.21 5.30 12.02
C VAL A 26 5.02 4.36 11.99
N LEU A 27 5.18 3.17 11.43
CA LEU A 27 4.11 2.17 11.38
C LEU A 27 3.74 1.64 12.77
N ASP A 28 4.73 1.37 13.63
CA ASP A 28 4.51 0.87 14.99
C ASP A 28 3.78 1.90 15.89
N ARG A 29 4.14 3.19 15.76
CA ARG A 29 3.55 4.26 16.58
C ARG A 29 2.23 4.81 16.00
N TYR A 30 2.10 4.88 14.68
CA TYR A 30 1.02 5.61 14.00
C TYR A 30 0.26 4.80 12.95
N GLY A 31 0.47 3.49 12.86
CA GLY A 31 -0.25 2.63 11.91
C GLY A 31 -1.78 2.75 12.01
N HIS A 32 -2.30 3.00 13.22
CA HIS A 32 -3.73 3.22 13.47
C HIS A 32 -4.28 4.54 12.92
N LEU A 33 -3.42 5.51 12.56
CA LEU A 33 -3.84 6.77 11.94
C LEU A 33 -3.78 6.71 10.42
N LEU A 34 -3.18 5.66 9.85
CA LEU A 34 -3.16 5.50 8.41
C LEU A 34 -4.53 5.00 7.92
N PRO A 35 -5.07 5.61 6.86
CA PRO A 35 -6.30 5.12 6.27
C PRO A 35 -6.13 3.68 5.80
N GLY A 36 -7.09 2.83 6.17
CA GLY A 36 -7.18 1.46 5.68
C GLY A 36 -7.16 1.45 4.16
N SER A 37 -6.29 0.60 3.60
CA SER A 37 -6.15 0.41 2.15
C SER A 37 -6.51 -1.01 1.73
N GLU A 38 -7.00 -1.81 2.67
CA GLU A 38 -7.17 -3.26 2.56
C GLU A 38 -8.10 -3.61 1.40
N ASP A 39 -9.30 -3.02 1.36
CA ASP A 39 -10.28 -3.29 0.29
C ASP A 39 -9.72 -2.91 -1.09
N ARG A 40 -9.14 -1.70 -1.25
CA ARG A 40 -8.54 -1.29 -2.52
C ARG A 40 -7.38 -2.19 -2.97
N VAL A 41 -6.59 -2.68 -2.02
CA VAL A 41 -5.47 -3.58 -2.31
C VAL A 41 -6.00 -4.96 -2.68
N ASN A 42 -7.01 -5.47 -1.97
CA ASN A 42 -7.65 -6.74 -2.28
C ASN A 42 -8.28 -6.70 -3.68
N ASP A 43 -9.07 -5.66 -3.99
CA ASP A 43 -9.67 -5.47 -5.32
C ASP A 43 -8.62 -5.45 -6.43
N ALA A 44 -7.48 -4.77 -6.19
CA ALA A 44 -6.39 -4.70 -7.16
C ALA A 44 -5.67 -6.05 -7.33
N LEU A 45 -5.51 -6.81 -6.25
CA LEU A 45 -4.92 -8.14 -6.27
C LEU A 45 -5.83 -9.14 -6.99
N ASP A 46 -7.13 -9.10 -6.75
CA ASP A 46 -8.13 -9.92 -7.42
C ASP A 46 -8.13 -9.66 -8.93
N ALA A 47 -8.14 -8.38 -9.34
CA ALA A 47 -8.05 -8.00 -10.75
C ALA A 47 -6.74 -8.46 -11.42
N MET A 48 -5.61 -8.45 -10.69
CA MET A 48 -4.34 -9.00 -11.19
C MET A 48 -4.40 -10.52 -11.33
N ALA A 49 -4.99 -11.23 -10.38
CA ALA A 49 -5.14 -12.68 -10.41
C ALA A 49 -6.01 -13.13 -11.60
N GLU A 50 -7.14 -12.46 -11.83
CA GLU A 50 -8.03 -12.70 -12.98
C GLU A 50 -7.31 -12.43 -14.33
N GLY A 51 -6.48 -11.38 -14.38
CA GLY A 51 -5.67 -11.05 -15.55
C GLY A 51 -4.58 -12.10 -15.85
N VAL A 52 -3.99 -12.70 -14.82
CA VAL A 52 -3.01 -13.80 -14.95
C VAL A 52 -3.67 -15.10 -15.44
N GLU A 53 -4.89 -15.39 -14.95
CA GLU A 53 -5.65 -16.57 -15.38
C GLU A 53 -6.01 -16.49 -16.88
N THR A 54 -6.41 -15.31 -17.35
CA THR A 54 -6.75 -15.07 -18.76
C THR A 54 -5.52 -15.18 -19.69
N ALA A 55 -4.33 -14.79 -19.22
CA ALA A 55 -3.09 -14.89 -20.00
C ALA A 55 -2.52 -16.32 -20.10
N THR A 56 -2.85 -17.19 -19.14
CA THR A 56 -2.32 -18.56 -19.06
C THR A 56 -3.08 -19.55 -19.96
N VAL A 57 -4.36 -19.26 -20.27
CA VAL A 57 -5.20 -20.12 -21.13
C VAL A 57 -5.14 -19.67 -22.59
N ARG A 58 -3.98 -19.80 -23.24
CA ARG A 58 -3.92 -19.80 -24.72
C ARG A 58 -3.47 -21.17 -25.22
N PRO A 59 -4.38 -22.02 -25.73
CA PRO A 59 -3.99 -23.31 -26.29
C PRO A 59 -3.15 -23.03 -27.54
N ILE A 60 -1.91 -23.54 -27.52
CA ILE A 60 -1.05 -23.65 -28.69
C ILE A 60 -1.76 -24.57 -29.71
N ARG A 61 -2.30 -23.98 -30.77
CA ARG A 61 -2.73 -24.71 -31.96
C ARG A 61 -1.59 -24.77 -32.95
#